data_AF-A0A4Q3YFK8-F1
#
_entry.id   AF-A0A4Q3YFK8-F1
#
_cell.length_a   1.000
_cell.length_b   1.000
_cell.length_c   1.000
_cell.angle_alpha   90.00
_cell.angle_beta   90.00
_cell.angle_gamma   90.00
#
_symmetry.space_group_name_H-M   'P 1'
#
loop_
_entity.id
_entity.type
_entity.pdbx_description
1 polymer ?
#
loop_
_entity_poly.entity_id
_entity_poly.type
_entity_poly.pdbx_seq_one_letter_code
_entity_poly.pdbx_strand_id
1 'polypeptide(L)' 'MRHRVGGRKLQRTGSHRTALFRNMSAALIKHEQITT' A
#
# COMPACT_ATOMS: atom_id res chain seq x y z
N MET A 1 -16.86 2.25 15.77
CA MET A 1 -15.51 2.65 16.25
C MET A 1 -14.51 1.55 15.93
N ARG A 2 -13.29 1.85 15.47
CA ARG A 2 -12.24 0.85 15.23
C ARG A 2 -11.27 0.84 16.41
N HIS A 3 -11.48 -0.07 17.36
CA HIS A 3 -10.59 -0.21 18.50
C HIS A 3 -9.41 -1.12 18.12
N ARG A 4 -8.17 -0.64 18.32
CA ARG A 4 -6.91 -1.39 18.08
C ARG A 4 -6.70 -1.91 16.65
N VAL A 5 -7.33 -1.31 15.64
CA VAL A 5 -7.10 -1.66 14.22
C VAL A 5 -6.10 -0.69 13.60
N GLY A 6 -4.91 -1.19 13.25
CA GLY A 6 -3.88 -0.42 12.52
C GLY A 6 -4.09 -0.42 11.00
N GLY A 7 -3.52 0.59 10.32
CA GLY A 7 -3.45 0.66 8.86
C GLY A 7 -4.61 1.39 8.14
N ARG A 8 -4.38 1.74 6.87
CA ARG A 8 -5.34 2.46 6.02
C ARG A 8 -6.08 1.51 5.07
N LYS A 9 -7.39 1.71 4.90
CA LYS A 9 -8.24 0.90 3.99
C LYS A 9 -8.00 1.19 2.50
N LEU A 10 -7.54 2.39 2.17
CA LEU A 10 -7.24 2.86 0.81
C LEU A 10 -8.37 2.62 -0.22
N GLN A 11 -9.61 2.50 0.26
CA GLN A 11 -10.80 2.12 -0.52
C GLN A 11 -10.59 0.89 -1.43
N ARG A 12 -9.81 -0.09 -0.96
CA ARG A 12 -9.45 -1.29 -1.72
C ARG A 12 -9.59 -2.55 -0.87
N THR A 13 -9.84 -3.69 -1.52
CA THR A 13 -9.89 -5.02 -0.88
C THR A 13 -8.49 -5.45 -0.38
N GLY A 14 -8.41 -6.53 0.40
CA GLY A 14 -7.13 -7.05 0.89
C GLY A 14 -6.16 -7.41 -0.24
N SER A 15 -6.64 -8.14 -1.26
CA SER A 15 -5.84 -8.53 -2.42
C SER A 15 -5.30 -7.34 -3.20
N HIS A 16 -6.15 -6.34 -3.45
CA HIS A 16 -5.74 -5.11 -4.14
C HIS A 16 -4.70 -4.32 -3.35
N ARG A 17 -4.81 -4.25 -2.02
CA ARG A 17 -3.78 -3.58 -1.19
C ARG A 17 -2.45 -4.33 -1.24
N THR A 18 -2.45 -5.66 -1.18
CA THR A 18 -1.22 -6.47 -1.30
C THR A 18 -0.52 -6.21 -2.63
N ALA A 19 -1.28 -6.20 -3.75
CA ALA A 19 -0.73 -5.89 -5.07
C ALA A 19 -0.19 -4.45 -5.16
N LEU A 20 -0.96 -3.47 -4.64
CA LEU A 20 -0.55 -2.06 -4.61
C LEU A 20 0.77 -1.87 -3.85
N PHE A 21 0.90 -2.43 -2.66
CA PHE A 21 2.14 -2.31 -1.87
C PHE A 21 3.33 -2.98 -2.56
N ARG A 22 3.14 -4.17 -3.15
CA ARG A 22 4.19 -4.84 -3.93
C ARG A 22 4.71 -3.96 -5.07
N ASN A 23 3.80 -3.36 -5.83
CA ASN A 23 4.16 -2.52 -6.97
C ASN A 23 4.85 -1.23 -6.53
N MET A 24 4.37 -0.57 -5.46
CA MET A 24 5.02 0.63 -4.93
C MET A 24 6.42 0.34 -4.39
N SER A 25 6.61 -0.76 -3.67
CA SER A 25 7.94 -1.18 -3.21
C SER A 25 8.89 -1.48 -4.37
N ALA A 26 8.42 -2.19 -5.40
CA ALA A 26 9.23 -2.47 -6.58
C ALA A 26 9.60 -1.19 -7.35
N ALA A 27 8.66 -0.26 -7.51
CA ALA A 27 8.89 1.02 -8.17
C ALA A 27 9.88 1.89 -7.38
N LEU A 28 9.76 1.93 -6.05
CA LEU A 28 10.69 2.66 -5.19
C LEU A 28 12.12 2.11 -5.29
N ILE A 29 12.29 0.78 -5.30
CA ILE A 29 13.61 0.16 -5.46
C ILE A 29 14.20 0.48 -6.85
N LYS A 30 13.37 0.46 -7.89
CA LYS A 30 13.81 0.69 -9.28
C LYS A 30 14.16 2.15 -9.57
N HIS A 31 13.40 3.08 -9.00
CA HIS A 31 13.45 4.50 -9.37
C HIS A 31 14.01 5.39 -8.26
N GLU A 32 14.32 4.83 -7.09
CA GLU A 32 14.85 5.49 -5.87
C GLU A 32 13.94 6.56 -5.25
N GLN A 33 13.03 7.13 -6.04
CA GLN A 33 12.00 8.07 -5.64
C GLN A 33 10.73 7.84 -6.48
N ILE A 34 9.58 7.91 -5.81
CA ILE A 34 8.27 7.85 -6.47
C ILE A 34 7.33 8.86 -5.79
N THR A 35 6.33 9.33 -6.55
CA THR A 35 5.20 10.12 -6.03
C THR A 35 3.98 9.20 -5.95
N THR A 36 3.29 9.21 -4.81
CA THR A 36 2.17 8.30 -4.50
C THR A 36 0.97 9.02 -3.91
#